data_AF-A0A2M7PMZ1-F1
#
_entry.id   AF-A0A2M7PMZ1-F1
#
_cell.length_a   1.000
_cell.length_b   1.000
_cell.length_c   1.000
_cell.angle_alpha   90.00
_cell.angle_beta   90.00
_cell.angle_gamma   90.00
#
_symmetry.space_group_name_H-M   'P 1'
#
loop_
_entity.id
_entity.type
_entity.pdbx_description
1 polymer ?
#
loop_
_entity_poly.entity_id
_entity_poly.type
_entity_poly.pdbx_seq_one_letter_code
_entity_poly.pdbx_strand_id
1 'polypeptide(L)' 'MIKAETRNAITILIVEDNGIGRLAAKEYQREGGNGSKIMADMIRLNCKIAGNTIRATTTDLYDDEGRASGTRVEVEI' A
#
# COMPACT_ATOMS: atom_id res chain seq x y z
N MET A 1 -8.60 1.51 -8.17
CA MET A 1 -8.20 2.80 -8.78
C MET A 1 -6.69 2.97 -8.64
N ILE A 2 -6.01 3.50 -9.65
CA ILE A 2 -4.60 3.92 -9.57
C ILE A 2 -4.54 5.39 -9.94
N LYS A 3 -3.86 6.22 -9.13
CA LYS A 3 -3.71 7.65 -9.34
C LYS A 3 -2.31 8.09 -8.96
N ALA A 4 -1.80 9.12 -9.63
CA ALA A 4 -0.62 9.86 -9.21
C ALA A 4 -1.02 11.31 -8.89
N GLU A 5 -0.41 11.88 -7.85
CA GLU A 5 -0.56 13.30 -7.51
C GLU A 5 0.69 13.84 -6.86
N THR A 6 0.85 15.16 -6.89
CA THR A 6 1.98 15.85 -6.25
C THR A 6 1.47 16.65 -5.07
N ARG A 7 2.02 16.41 -3.88
CA ARG A 7 1.74 17.19 -2.66
C ARG A 7 3.07 17.70 -2.11
N ASN A 8 3.20 19.01 -1.90
CA ASN A 8 4.43 19.62 -1.34
C ASN A 8 5.72 19.19 -2.06
N ALA A 9 5.72 19.15 -3.40
CA ALA A 9 6.82 18.68 -4.24
C ALA A 9 7.20 17.18 -4.10
N ILE A 10 6.40 16.39 -3.38
CA ILE A 10 6.53 14.93 -3.30
C ILE A 10 5.54 14.29 -4.26
N THR A 11 6.00 13.29 -5.02
CA THR A 11 5.09 12.51 -5.89
C THR A 11 4.49 11.38 -5.08
N ILE A 12 3.17 11.30 -5.04
CA ILE A 12 2.42 10.26 -4.34
C ILE A 12 1.67 9.41 -5.35
N LEU A 13 2.00 8.13 -5.39
CA LEU A 13 1.26 7.12 -6.13
C LEU A 13 0.24 6.49 -5.17
N ILE A 14 -1.03 6.52 -5.55
CA ILE A 14 -2.13 6.00 -4.75
C ILE A 14 -2.78 4.84 -5.49
N VAL A 15 -2.85 3.69 -4.84
CA VAL A 15 -3.55 2.50 -5.32
C VAL A 15 -4.65 2.16 -4.32
N GLU A 16 -5.88 2.08 -4.80
CA GLU A 16 -7.03 1.66 -4.01
C GLU A 16 -7.69 0.43 -4.62
N ASP A 17 -7.95 -0.58 -3.81
CA ASP A 17 -8.87 -1.66 -4.13
C ASP A 17 -10.15 -1.51 -3.31
N ASN A 18 -11.25 -2.05 -3.84
CA ASN A 18 -12.55 -2.14 -3.17
C ASN A 18 -12.85 -3.58 -2.73
N GLY A 19 -11.80 -4.33 -2.40
CA GLY A 19 -11.92 -5.72 -1.94
C GLY A 19 -12.39 -5.80 -0.48
N ILE A 20 -12.38 -7.00 0.07
CA ILE A 20 -12.77 -7.25 1.49
C ILE A 20 -11.81 -6.63 2.52
N GLY A 21 -10.77 -5.91 2.09
CA GLY A 21 -9.72 -5.38 2.96
C GLY A 21 -8.76 -6.45 3.48
N ARG A 22 -7.57 -6.03 3.93
CA ARG A 22 -6.49 -6.97 4.26
C ARG A 22 -6.76 -7.75 5.54
N LEU A 23 -7.45 -7.13 6.50
CA LEU A 23 -7.81 -7.75 7.77
C LEU A 23 -8.81 -8.90 7.58
N ALA A 24 -9.89 -8.69 6.82
CA ALA A 24 -10.83 -9.76 6.52
C ALA A 24 -10.16 -10.85 5.67
N ALA A 25 -9.32 -10.46 4.69
CA ALA A 25 -8.58 -11.42 3.86
C ALA A 25 -7.63 -12.33 4.66
N LYS A 26 -7.05 -11.86 5.78
CA LYS A 26 -6.21 -12.69 6.67
C LYS A 26 -6.99 -13.83 7.32
N GLU A 27 -8.29 -13.68 7.56
CA GLU A 27 -9.11 -14.77 8.11
C GLU A 27 -9.32 -15.89 7.08
N TYR A 28 -9.32 -15.56 5.79
CA TYR A 28 -9.48 -16.51 4.69
C TYR A 28 -8.14 -17.06 4.15
N GLN A 29 -7.02 -16.36 4.36
CA GLN A 29 -5.69 -16.80 3.91
C GLN A 29 -4.91 -17.50 5.04
N ARG A 30 -4.72 -18.83 4.89
CA ARG A 30 -3.87 -19.62 5.80
C ARG A 30 -2.37 -19.36 5.64
N GLU A 31 -1.93 -18.93 4.45
CA GLU A 31 -0.54 -18.58 4.16
C GLU A 31 -0.48 -17.27 3.36
N GLY A 32 0.40 -16.35 3.76
CA GLY A 32 0.59 -15.08 3.07
C GLY A 32 1.61 -15.19 1.94
N GLY A 33 1.29 -14.64 0.77
CA GLY A 33 2.23 -14.58 -0.36
C GLY A 33 3.44 -13.69 -0.07
N ASN A 34 4.61 -14.06 -0.59
CA ASN A 34 5.87 -13.32 -0.40
C ASN A 34 5.96 -12.00 -1.19
N GLY A 35 4.98 -11.70 -2.07
CA GLY A 35 5.03 -10.51 -2.93
C GLY A 35 5.20 -9.20 -2.15
N SER A 36 4.48 -9.03 -1.04
CA SER A 36 4.60 -7.83 -0.20
C SER A 36 5.99 -7.70 0.45
N LYS A 37 6.61 -8.82 0.87
CA LYS A 37 7.97 -8.84 1.41
C LYS A 37 9.00 -8.47 0.33
N ILE A 38 8.90 -9.07 -0.85
CA ILE A 38 9.78 -8.77 -1.99
C ILE A 38 9.70 -7.29 -2.36
N MET A 39 8.49 -6.71 -2.38
CA MET A 39 8.32 -5.28 -2.67
C MET A 39 8.94 -4.41 -1.58
N ALA A 40 8.79 -4.76 -0.30
CA ALA A 40 9.43 -4.04 0.80
C ALA A 40 10.97 -4.07 0.68
N ASP A 41 11.55 -5.22 0.32
CA ASP A 41 12.99 -5.37 0.11
C ASP A 41 13.48 -4.54 -1.08
N MET A 42 12.73 -4.53 -2.20
CA MET A 42 13.05 -3.73 -3.38
C MET A 42 13.00 -2.22 -3.09
N ILE A 43 11.99 -1.76 -2.36
CA ILE A 43 11.89 -0.36 -1.92
C ILE A 43 13.11 0.00 -1.06
N ARG A 44 13.42 -0.86 -0.08
CA ARG A 44 14.57 -0.64 0.83
C ARG A 44 15.91 -0.60 0.09
N LEU A 45 16.12 -1.46 -0.91
CA LEU A 45 17.32 -1.47 -1.74
C LEU A 45 17.43 -0.19 -2.57
N ASN A 46 16.34 0.24 -3.20
CA ASN A 46 16.33 1.50 -3.97
C ASN A 46 16.64 2.71 -3.09
N CYS A 47 16.11 2.77 -1.87
CA CYS A 47 16.44 3.86 -0.95
C CYS A 47 17.93 3.92 -0.62
N LYS A 48 18.58 2.76 -0.44
CA LYS A 48 20.03 2.69 -0.16
C LYS A 48 20.89 3.09 -1.36
N ILE A 49 20.48 2.74 -2.57
CA ILE A 49 21.27 2.96 -3.79
C ILE A 49 21.10 4.40 -4.30
N ALA A 50 19.87 4.90 -4.36
CA ALA A 50 19.56 6.19 -4.97
C ALA A 50 19.64 7.37 -3.99
N GLY A 51 19.70 7.13 -2.67
CA GLY A 51 19.63 8.17 -1.65
C GLY A 51 18.25 8.83 -1.49
N ASN A 52 17.29 8.48 -2.35
CA ASN A 52 15.90 8.93 -2.27
C ASN A 52 15.13 8.09 -1.23
N THR A 53 14.23 8.72 -0.48
CA THR A 53 13.40 8.02 0.49
C THR A 53 12.06 7.67 -0.16
N ILE A 54 11.88 6.40 -0.52
CA ILE A 54 10.58 5.86 -0.91
C ILE A 54 9.84 5.40 0.35
N ARG A 55 8.65 5.94 0.60
CA ARG A 55 7.81 5.54 1.74
C ARG A 55 6.51 4.94 1.23
N ALA A 56 6.19 3.73 1.69
CA ALA A 56 4.93 3.07 1.38
C ALA A 56 4.08 2.94 2.64
N THR A 57 2.85 3.44 2.60
CA THR A 57 1.87 3.37 3.68
C THR A 57 0.65 2.59 3.18
N THR A 58 0.17 1.63 3.96
CA THR A 58 -1.03 0.86 3.67
C THR A 58 -2.09 1.15 4.72
N THR A 59 -3.30 1.48 4.28
CA THR A 59 -4.45 1.82 5.12
C THR A 59 -5.64 0.95 4.70
N ASP A 60 -6.27 0.25 5.65
CA ASP A 60 -7.52 -0.45 5.40
C ASP A 60 -8.67 0.57 5.32
N LEU A 61 -9.57 0.41 4.34
CA LEU A 61 -10.73 1.27 4.15
C LEU A 61 -11.97 0.61 4.77
N TYR A 62 -12.86 1.43 5.33
CA TYR A 62 -14.11 0.99 5.95
C TYR A 62 -15.29 1.80 5.40
N ASP A 63 -16.45 1.17 5.27
CA ASP A 63 -17.70 1.86 4.95
C ASP A 63 -18.30 2.57 6.18
N ASP A 64 -19.41 3.29 5.99
CA ASP A 64 -20.11 4.04 7.05
C ASP A 64 -20.67 3.12 8.16
N GLU A 65 -20.78 1.82 7.90
CA GLU A 65 -21.20 0.80 8.86
C GLU A 65 -20.01 0.15 9.59
N GLY A 66 -18.77 0.58 9.29
CA GLY A 66 -17.54 0.05 9.88
C GLY A 66 -17.09 -1.28 9.29
N ARG A 67 -17.64 -1.72 8.16
CA ARG A 67 -17.21 -2.95 7.45
C ARG A 67 -16.05 -2.65 6.53
N ALA A 68 -15.13 -3.60 6.42
CA ALA A 68 -13.99 -3.47 5.52
C ALA A 68 -14.47 -3.31 4.06
N SER A 69 -14.05 -2.24 3.41
CA SER A 69 -14.51 -1.84 2.06
C SER A 69 -13.38 -1.72 1.05
N GLY A 70 -12.13 -2.00 1.46
CA GLY A 70 -10.99 -1.97 0.56
C GLY A 70 -9.66 -1.78 1.26
N THR A 71 -8.64 -1.53 0.44
CA THR A 71 -7.28 -1.18 0.90
C THR A 71 -6.76 -0.01 0.07
N ARG A 72 -6.14 0.97 0.72
CA ARG A 72 -5.41 2.08 0.10
C ARG A 72 -3.92 1.95 0.38
N VAL A 73 -3.12 2.02 -0.68
CA VAL A 73 -1.65 2.05 -0.61
C VAL A 73 -1.18 3.37 -1.19
N GLU A 74 -0.41 4.12 -0.41
CA GLU A 74 0.25 5.35 -0.85
C GLU A 74 1.77 5.13 -0.90
N VAL A 75 2.39 5.49 -2.01
CA VAL A 75 3.84 5.44 -2.21
C VAL A 75 4.34 6.86 -2.49
N GLU A 76 5.10 7.40 -1.55
CA GLU A 76 5.77 8.71 -1.63
C GLU A 76 7.17 8.53 -2.23
N ILE A 77 7.49 9.34 -3.23
CA ILE A 77 8.79 9.37 -3.94
C ILE A 77 9.30 10.80 -3.98
#